data_AF-A0A6G0R0I6-F1
#
_entry.id   AF-A0A6G0R0I6-F1
#
_cell.length_a   1.000
_cell.length_b   1.000
_cell.length_c   1.000
_cell.angle_alpha   90.00
_cell.angle_beta   90.00
_cell.angle_gamma   90.00
#
_symmetry.space_group_name_H-M   'P 1'
#
loop_
_entity.id
_entity.type
_entity.pdbx_description
1 polymer ?
#
loop_
_entity_poly.entity_id
_entity_poly.type
_entity_poly.pdbx_seq_one_letter_code
_entity_poly.pdbx_strand_id
1 'polypeptide(L)'
;MATQDETKAEGVTTFHSRAVSYRYLLSVKRDKLMIWLEDRSSKRQWQTAYMPKDDYVTTANAFVDATSADYASLFQQSLDCSLDGTGDVQRKLTCLPDDALRLEFCNTIRLLNSARSIRYAFDLQPVAVDRIQILEAKMRDHQEALNQFGAHLDTRPRCPVHLYVESDVKQTESKLKWKPLDNGNFVVVEKERTAIRAHVPGLYALAVVVNHEPRARDGGAISLCINGLKIQRAATDVSHFTAGPFNPEIGTAWMYAAPLNNIRRVGTAAARCHTSASLMCLARVEKEAQISVICTNIAPAKGFVSHLTVVRIME
;
A
#
# COMPACT_ATOMS: atom_id res chain seq x y z
N MET A 1 -21.61 25.40 -34.26
CA MET A 1 -21.05 26.67 -33.76
C MET A 1 -19.73 26.36 -33.11
N ALA A 2 -18.63 26.88 -33.66
CA ALA A 2 -17.26 26.56 -33.24
C ALA A 2 -17.05 26.95 -31.77
N THR A 3 -16.68 25.97 -30.94
CA THR A 3 -16.14 26.13 -29.60
C THR A 3 -14.90 27.02 -29.69
N GLN A 4 -15.00 28.26 -29.18
CA GLN A 4 -13.88 29.19 -29.14
C GLN A 4 -12.73 28.60 -28.30
N ASP A 5 -11.54 28.53 -28.91
CA ASP A 5 -10.28 28.06 -28.31
C ASP A 5 -10.01 28.70 -26.94
N GLU A 6 -10.16 27.90 -25.90
CA GLU A 6 -9.69 28.21 -24.55
C GLU A 6 -8.45 27.34 -24.31
N THR A 7 -7.29 27.96 -24.17
CA THR A 7 -6.04 27.26 -23.88
C THR A 7 -5.85 27.19 -22.38
N LYS A 8 -5.56 26.00 -21.85
CA LYS A 8 -5.37 25.76 -20.42
C LYS A 8 -4.02 25.11 -20.17
N ALA A 9 -3.31 25.62 -19.17
CA ALA A 9 -2.12 25.01 -18.62
C ALA A 9 -2.31 24.80 -17.13
N GLU A 10 -2.05 23.59 -16.64
CA GLU A 10 -2.22 23.22 -15.24
C GLU A 10 -0.96 22.53 -14.72
N GLY A 11 -0.74 22.63 -13.41
CA GLY A 11 0.42 22.04 -12.78
C GLY A 11 0.44 22.20 -11.27
N VAL A 12 1.55 21.79 -10.67
CA VAL A 12 1.80 21.92 -9.23
C VAL A 12 3.09 22.69 -9.03
N THR A 13 3.04 23.68 -8.14
CA THR A 13 4.18 24.52 -7.82
C THR A 13 4.36 24.68 -6.31
N THR A 14 5.51 25.21 -5.92
CA THR A 14 5.86 25.60 -4.54
C THR A 14 6.46 26.99 -4.55
N PHE A 15 6.56 27.63 -3.39
CA PHE A 15 7.16 28.96 -3.23
C PHE A 15 8.15 28.95 -2.07
N HIS A 16 9.30 29.65 -2.15
CA HIS A 16 10.30 29.67 -1.07
C HIS A 16 9.75 30.12 0.29
N SER A 17 8.74 31.00 0.29
CA SER A 17 8.11 31.50 1.50
C SER A 17 7.21 30.46 2.20
N ARG A 18 6.89 29.33 1.56
CA ARG A 18 5.88 28.37 2.02
C ARG A 18 6.24 26.92 1.70
N ALA A 19 6.25 26.07 2.73
CA ALA A 19 6.46 24.63 2.59
C ALA A 19 5.24 23.86 2.02
N VAL A 20 4.17 24.55 1.62
CA VAL A 20 2.98 23.94 1.03
C VAL A 20 3.04 23.97 -0.50
N SER A 21 2.47 22.94 -1.13
CA SER A 21 2.32 22.88 -2.58
C SER A 21 0.99 23.49 -3.01
N TYR A 22 1.02 24.15 -4.15
CA TYR A 22 -0.11 24.79 -4.79
C TYR A 22 -0.40 24.12 -6.12
N ARG A 23 -1.68 23.89 -6.41
CA ARG A 23 -2.13 23.55 -7.75
C ARG A 23 -2.47 24.85 -8.48
N TYR A 24 -2.07 24.98 -9.73
CA TYR A 24 -2.34 26.19 -10.50
C TYR A 24 -3.05 25.85 -11.81
N LEU A 25 -3.80 26.83 -12.32
CA LEU A 25 -4.40 26.81 -13.65
C LEU A 25 -4.19 28.18 -14.29
N LEU A 26 -3.63 28.20 -15.49
CA LEU A 26 -3.58 29.35 -16.38
C LEU A 26 -4.57 29.09 -17.51
N SER A 27 -5.56 29.98 -17.67
CA SER A 27 -6.51 29.91 -18.77
C SER A 27 -6.41 31.15 -19.64
N VAL A 28 -6.22 30.95 -20.94
CA VAL A 28 -6.28 32.02 -21.94
C VAL A 28 -7.53 31.84 -22.77
N LYS A 29 -8.41 32.83 -22.71
CA LYS A 29 -9.69 32.85 -23.42
C LYS A 29 -9.93 34.20 -24.05
N ARG A 30 -10.14 34.23 -25.37
CA ARG A 30 -10.34 35.48 -26.13
C ARG A 30 -9.25 36.52 -25.84
N ASP A 31 -7.99 36.07 -25.84
CA ASP A 31 -6.79 36.88 -25.54
C ASP A 31 -6.81 37.56 -24.15
N LYS A 32 -7.48 36.93 -23.19
CA LYS A 32 -7.46 37.33 -21.78
C LYS A 32 -6.93 36.20 -20.92
N LEU A 33 -6.06 36.54 -19.98
CA LEU A 33 -5.44 35.61 -19.05
C LEU A 33 -6.21 35.57 -17.74
N MET A 34 -6.46 34.37 -17.23
CA MET A 34 -6.90 34.13 -15.86
C MET A 34 -5.92 33.19 -15.17
N ILE A 35 -5.57 33.51 -13.94
CA ILE A 35 -4.72 32.70 -13.07
C ILE A 35 -5.56 32.22 -11.90
N TRP A 36 -5.53 30.91 -11.64
CA TRP A 36 -6.14 30.29 -10.48
C TRP A 36 -5.11 29.50 -9.69
N LEU A 37 -5.20 29.54 -8.36
CA LEU A 37 -4.34 28.84 -7.41
C LEU A 37 -5.18 28.15 -6.33
N GLU A 38 -4.83 26.91 -6.01
CA GLU A 38 -5.37 26.14 -4.87
C GLU A 38 -4.23 25.73 -3.93
N ASP A 39 -4.38 26.02 -2.64
CA ASP A 39 -3.56 25.41 -1.60
C ASP A 39 -4.00 23.94 -1.42
N ARG A 40 -3.11 22.99 -1.72
CA ARG A 40 -3.46 21.57 -1.69
C ARG A 40 -3.75 21.05 -0.28
N SER A 41 -3.24 21.71 0.76
CA SER A 41 -3.45 21.33 2.16
C SER A 41 -4.77 21.88 2.69
N SER A 42 -5.01 23.19 2.52
CA SER A 42 -6.20 23.86 3.09
C SER A 42 -7.41 23.84 2.16
N LYS A 43 -7.22 23.55 0.88
CA LYS A 43 -8.24 23.61 -0.19
C LYS A 43 -8.82 24.99 -0.46
N ARG A 44 -8.16 26.03 0.06
CA ARG A 44 -8.49 27.42 -0.24
C ARG A 44 -8.05 27.74 -1.66
N GLN A 45 -8.85 28.56 -2.34
CA GLN A 45 -8.67 28.87 -3.75
C GLN A 45 -8.66 30.39 -3.95
N TRP A 46 -7.86 30.83 -4.92
CA TRP A 46 -7.76 32.22 -5.32
C TRP A 46 -7.71 32.32 -6.83
N GLN A 47 -8.26 33.40 -7.40
CA GLN A 47 -8.19 33.63 -8.83
C GLN A 47 -8.16 35.11 -9.19
N THR A 48 -7.63 35.42 -10.37
CA THR A 48 -7.84 36.71 -11.02
C THR A 48 -9.14 36.70 -11.81
N ALA A 49 -9.63 37.89 -12.20
CA ALA A 49 -10.54 37.98 -13.34
C ALA A 49 -9.81 37.59 -14.64
N TYR A 50 -10.57 37.46 -15.74
CA TYR A 50 -9.97 37.41 -17.08
C TYR A 50 -9.42 38.80 -17.44
N MET A 51 -8.09 38.93 -17.40
CA MET A 51 -7.37 40.19 -17.61
C MET A 51 -6.93 40.32 -19.07
N PRO A 52 -7.24 41.43 -19.77
CA PRO A 52 -6.60 41.77 -21.03
C PRO A 52 -5.09 42.00 -20.83
N LYS A 53 -4.33 41.92 -21.92
CA LYS A 53 -2.87 42.10 -21.93
C LYS A 53 -2.40 43.38 -21.23
N ASP A 54 -3.09 44.50 -21.45
CA ASP A 54 -2.71 45.81 -20.92
C ASP A 54 -2.78 45.91 -19.38
N ASP A 55 -3.49 44.98 -18.72
CA ASP A 55 -3.59 44.97 -17.25
C ASP A 55 -2.32 44.43 -16.58
N TYR A 56 -1.52 43.63 -17.29
CA TYR A 56 -0.30 42.99 -16.76
C TYR A 56 0.95 43.27 -17.58
N VAL A 57 0.80 43.83 -18.78
CA VAL A 57 1.91 44.25 -19.65
C VAL A 57 2.05 45.77 -19.62
N THR A 58 3.25 46.22 -19.28
CA THR A 58 3.71 47.60 -19.26
C THR A 58 4.85 47.76 -20.26
N THR A 59 5.21 49.00 -20.59
CA THR A 59 6.39 49.28 -21.43
C THR A 59 7.69 48.69 -20.87
N ALA A 60 7.76 48.48 -19.55
CA ALA A 60 8.91 47.91 -18.86
C ALA A 60 9.01 46.37 -18.97
N ASN A 61 7.93 45.67 -19.30
CA ASN A 61 7.89 44.19 -19.41
C ASN A 61 7.30 43.68 -20.74
N ALA A 62 7.01 44.58 -21.69
CA ALA A 62 6.46 44.24 -22.99
C ALA A 62 7.47 43.54 -23.91
N PHE A 63 6.98 42.52 -24.62
CA PHE A 63 7.60 41.95 -25.81
C PHE A 63 6.67 42.26 -26.98
N VAL A 64 7.24 42.87 -28.03
CA VAL A 64 6.48 43.54 -29.12
C VAL A 64 5.48 42.60 -29.79
N ASP A 65 5.88 41.35 -30.06
CA ASP A 65 5.06 40.39 -30.81
C ASP A 65 4.43 39.29 -29.92
N ALA A 66 4.52 39.40 -28.59
CA ALA A 66 4.02 38.37 -27.69
C ALA A 66 2.51 38.45 -27.48
N THR A 67 1.81 37.33 -27.63
CA THR A 67 0.39 37.16 -27.36
C THR A 67 0.13 36.82 -25.88
N SER A 68 -1.13 36.89 -25.41
CA SER A 68 -1.45 36.43 -24.05
C SER A 68 -1.11 34.95 -23.81
N ALA A 69 -1.11 34.12 -24.87
CA ALA A 69 -0.70 32.72 -24.80
C ALA A 69 0.82 32.57 -24.60
N ASP A 70 1.62 33.43 -25.21
CA ASP A 70 3.07 33.46 -25.00
C ASP A 70 3.42 33.87 -23.57
N TYR A 71 2.72 34.88 -23.03
CA TYR A 71 2.85 35.27 -21.63
C TYR A 71 2.38 34.16 -20.67
N ALA A 72 1.26 33.50 -20.97
CA ALA A 72 0.80 32.35 -20.18
C ALA A 72 1.85 31.23 -20.14
N SER A 73 2.49 30.94 -21.27
CA SER A 73 3.58 29.96 -21.37
C SER A 73 4.80 30.39 -20.54
N LEU A 74 5.17 31.68 -20.55
CA LEU A 74 6.23 32.22 -19.70
C LEU A 74 5.92 32.05 -18.20
N PHE A 75 4.68 32.33 -17.79
CA PHE A 75 4.25 32.14 -16.40
C PHE A 75 4.21 30.67 -16.02
N GLN A 76 3.76 29.79 -16.92
CA GLN A 76 3.80 28.34 -16.71
C GLN A 76 5.23 27.86 -16.46
N GLN A 77 6.17 28.21 -17.34
CA GLN A 77 7.59 27.88 -17.17
C GLN A 77 8.13 28.40 -15.84
N SER A 78 7.68 29.59 -15.45
CA SER A 78 8.05 30.20 -14.17
C SER A 78 7.47 29.47 -12.96
N LEU A 79 6.33 28.79 -13.08
CA LEU A 79 5.71 27.98 -12.03
C LEU A 79 6.29 26.56 -11.98
N ASP A 80 6.72 26.02 -13.12
CA ASP A 80 7.26 24.66 -13.23
C ASP A 80 8.75 24.57 -12.91
N CYS A 81 9.49 25.69 -12.97
CA CYS A 81 10.92 25.67 -12.70
C CYS A 81 11.26 25.30 -11.23
N SER A 82 12.44 24.71 -11.04
CA SER A 82 13.00 24.43 -9.71
C SER A 82 13.25 25.72 -8.93
N LEU A 83 13.14 25.63 -7.60
CA LEU A 83 13.39 26.73 -6.66
C LEU A 83 14.83 26.72 -6.10
N ASP A 84 15.81 26.17 -6.82
CA ASP A 84 17.20 26.06 -6.33
C ASP A 84 17.90 27.42 -6.10
N GLY A 85 17.27 28.55 -6.46
CA GLY A 85 17.79 29.89 -6.23
C GLY A 85 18.93 30.29 -7.16
N THR A 86 19.29 29.42 -8.12
CA THR A 86 20.39 29.64 -9.05
C THR A 86 19.92 30.08 -10.44
N GLY A 87 18.61 29.99 -10.71
CA GLY A 87 18.01 30.33 -12.00
C GLY A 87 17.71 31.82 -12.19
N ASP A 88 17.54 32.20 -13.46
CA ASP A 88 17.11 33.54 -13.88
C ASP A 88 15.62 33.82 -13.62
N VAL A 89 14.88 32.83 -13.12
CA VAL A 89 13.44 32.89 -12.87
C VAL A 89 13.18 32.83 -11.38
N GLN A 90 12.41 33.80 -10.90
CA GLN A 90 11.98 33.89 -9.51
C GLN A 90 10.47 34.04 -9.45
N ARG A 91 9.85 33.35 -8.49
CA ARG A 91 8.43 33.48 -8.18
C ARG A 91 8.24 33.69 -6.68
N LYS A 92 7.30 34.55 -6.31
CA LYS A 92 6.98 34.86 -4.92
C LYS A 92 5.47 34.94 -4.74
N LEU A 93 5.02 34.39 -3.62
CA LEU A 93 3.63 34.49 -3.19
C LEU A 93 3.59 35.22 -1.84
N THR A 94 2.85 36.33 -1.81
CA THR A 94 2.70 37.19 -0.63
C THR A 94 1.22 37.25 -0.23
N CYS A 95 0.91 37.17 1.06
CA CYS A 95 -0.45 37.40 1.54
C CYS A 95 -0.73 38.90 1.60
N LEU A 96 -1.89 39.30 1.10
CA LEU A 96 -2.45 40.64 1.19
C LEU A 96 -3.55 40.67 2.26
N PRO A 97 -4.05 41.87 2.64
CA PRO A 97 -5.29 42.00 3.40
C PRO A 97 -6.48 41.29 2.73
N ASP A 98 -7.54 41.04 3.50
CA ASP A 98 -8.77 40.38 3.03
C ASP A 98 -8.56 38.98 2.43
N ASP A 99 -7.50 38.31 2.86
CA ASP A 99 -7.11 36.98 2.39
C ASP A 99 -6.77 36.91 0.89
N ALA A 100 -6.55 38.05 0.23
CA ALA A 100 -6.04 38.06 -1.13
C ALA A 100 -4.57 37.60 -1.18
N LEU A 101 -4.12 37.18 -2.36
CA LEU A 101 -2.73 36.78 -2.61
C LEU A 101 -2.13 37.61 -3.72
N ARG A 102 -0.88 38.04 -3.53
CA ARG A 102 -0.06 38.61 -4.59
C ARG A 102 0.92 37.58 -5.12
N LEU A 103 0.77 37.22 -6.39
CA LEU A 103 1.70 36.39 -7.13
C LEU A 103 2.63 37.27 -7.95
N GLU A 104 3.92 37.18 -7.69
CA GLU A 104 4.95 37.97 -8.37
C GLU A 104 5.87 37.05 -9.17
N PHE A 105 6.15 37.41 -10.41
CA PHE A 105 7.15 36.78 -11.25
C PHE A 105 8.26 37.77 -11.56
N CYS A 106 9.51 37.31 -11.50
CA CYS A 106 10.68 38.08 -11.89
C CYS A 106 11.57 37.21 -12.77
N ASN A 107 11.65 37.56 -14.06
CA ASN A 107 12.44 36.87 -15.08
C ASN A 107 13.62 37.74 -15.49
N THR A 108 14.83 37.22 -15.41
CA THR A 108 16.06 37.94 -15.76
C THR A 108 16.51 37.55 -17.17
N ILE A 109 16.63 38.54 -18.04
CA ILE A 109 17.17 38.37 -19.39
C ILE A 109 18.58 38.92 -19.40
N ARG A 110 19.52 38.14 -19.94
CA ARG A 110 20.93 38.51 -20.08
C ARG A 110 21.27 38.67 -21.55
N LEU A 111 21.75 39.86 -21.95
CA LEU A 111 22.12 40.16 -23.33
C LEU A 111 23.23 41.21 -23.35
N LEU A 112 24.24 41.04 -24.22
CA LEU A 112 25.35 41.98 -24.42
C LEU A 112 26.03 42.44 -23.11
N ASN A 113 26.30 41.50 -22.19
CA ASN A 113 26.85 41.75 -20.85
C ASN A 113 25.97 42.59 -19.91
N SER A 114 24.70 42.83 -20.25
CA SER A 114 23.70 43.45 -19.40
C SER A 114 22.69 42.41 -18.92
N ALA A 115 22.12 42.65 -17.73
CA ALA A 115 21.02 41.87 -17.20
C ALA A 115 19.83 42.80 -16.94
N ARG A 116 18.65 42.41 -17.42
CA ARG A 116 17.39 43.11 -17.18
C ARG A 116 16.40 42.17 -16.51
N SER A 117 15.88 42.58 -15.36
CA SER A 117 14.80 41.87 -14.68
C SER A 117 13.45 42.40 -15.12
N ILE A 118 12.60 41.50 -15.57
CA ILE A 118 11.24 41.73 -16.03
C ILE A 118 10.29 41.23 -14.94
N ARG A 119 9.40 42.09 -14.47
CA ARG A 119 8.51 41.80 -13.35
C ARG A 119 7.04 41.83 -13.74
N TYR A 120 6.28 40.93 -13.14
CA TYR A 120 4.82 40.86 -13.22
C TYR A 120 4.27 40.65 -11.81
N ALA A 121 3.14 41.27 -11.51
CA ALA A 121 2.45 41.12 -10.23
C ALA A 121 0.96 40.94 -10.48
N PHE A 122 0.37 39.96 -9.83
CA PHE A 122 -1.03 39.59 -9.97
C PHE A 122 -1.67 39.51 -8.60
N ASP A 123 -2.80 40.19 -8.42
CA ASP A 123 -3.60 40.13 -7.20
C ASP A 123 -4.76 39.15 -7.41
N LEU A 124 -4.68 38.02 -6.72
CA LEU A 124 -5.70 36.97 -6.76
C LEU A 124 -6.66 37.16 -5.58
N GLN A 125 -7.95 37.14 -5.90
CA GLN A 125 -9.02 37.27 -4.92
C GLN A 125 -9.45 35.89 -4.43
N PRO A 126 -9.83 35.75 -3.14
CA PRO A 126 -10.30 34.49 -2.61
C PRO A 126 -11.58 34.05 -3.31
N VAL A 127 -11.66 32.75 -3.60
CA VAL A 127 -12.85 32.11 -4.16
C VAL A 127 -13.60 31.44 -3.03
N ALA A 128 -14.90 31.72 -2.91
CA ALA A 128 -15.77 31.02 -1.98
C ALA A 128 -15.92 29.56 -2.44
N VAL A 129 -15.34 28.63 -1.67
CA VAL A 129 -15.39 27.20 -1.97
C VAL A 129 -16.49 26.56 -1.13
N ASP A 130 -17.43 25.88 -1.78
CA ASP A 130 -18.47 25.14 -1.05
C ASP A 130 -17.94 23.78 -0.55
N ARG A 131 -18.72 23.16 0.35
CA ARG A 131 -18.33 21.88 0.96
C ARG A 131 -18.20 20.74 -0.06
N ILE A 132 -18.96 20.77 -1.14
CA ILE A 132 -18.93 19.75 -2.19
C ILE A 132 -17.62 19.89 -2.98
N GLN A 133 -17.27 21.11 -3.38
CA GLN A 133 -16.02 21.42 -4.08
C GLN A 133 -14.78 21.05 -3.25
N ILE A 134 -14.81 21.26 -1.93
CA ILE A 134 -13.74 20.80 -1.03
C ILE A 134 -13.63 19.27 -1.03
N LEU A 135 -14.76 18.56 -0.99
CA LEU A 135 -14.78 17.10 -1.02
C LEU A 135 -14.28 16.56 -2.37
N GLU A 136 -14.69 17.16 -3.47
CA GLU A 136 -14.18 16.84 -4.81
C GLU A 136 -12.66 17.06 -4.90
N ALA A 137 -12.15 18.17 -4.34
CA ALA A 137 -10.72 18.45 -4.29
C ALA A 137 -9.96 17.40 -3.47
N LYS A 138 -10.50 16.99 -2.33
CA LYS A 138 -9.91 15.89 -1.52
C LYS A 138 -9.97 14.56 -2.24
N MET A 139 -11.07 14.25 -2.93
CA MET A 139 -11.20 13.02 -3.71
C MET A 139 -10.19 12.97 -4.84
N ARG A 140 -9.96 14.08 -5.56
CA ARG A 140 -8.91 14.17 -6.58
C ARG A 140 -7.52 13.89 -6.00
N ASP A 141 -7.21 14.47 -4.85
CA ASP A 141 -5.92 14.24 -4.19
C ASP A 141 -5.76 12.79 -3.72
N HIS A 142 -6.84 12.17 -3.21
CA HIS A 142 -6.82 10.74 -2.88
C HIS A 142 -6.61 9.87 -4.12
N GLN A 143 -7.26 10.18 -5.23
CA GLN A 143 -7.06 9.46 -6.49
C GLN A 143 -5.63 9.63 -7.01
N GLU A 144 -5.06 10.84 -6.93
CA GLU A 144 -3.67 11.11 -7.33
C GLU A 144 -2.68 10.32 -6.46
N ALA A 145 -2.89 10.28 -5.14
CA ALA A 145 -2.06 9.49 -4.21
C ALA A 145 -2.17 7.99 -4.50
N LEU A 146 -3.37 7.48 -4.81
CA LEU A 146 -3.57 6.09 -5.22
C LEU A 146 -2.88 5.78 -6.55
N ASN A 147 -2.95 6.69 -7.52
CA ASN A 147 -2.28 6.52 -8.81
C ASN A 147 -0.75 6.53 -8.66
N GLN A 148 -0.20 7.43 -7.83
CA GLN A 148 1.23 7.46 -7.51
C GLN A 148 1.66 6.17 -6.81
N PHE A 149 0.86 5.68 -5.86
CA PHE A 149 1.12 4.40 -5.20
C PHE A 149 1.07 3.23 -6.20
N GLY A 150 0.10 3.22 -7.11
CA GLY A 150 0.00 2.24 -8.20
C GLY A 150 1.22 2.26 -9.13
N ALA A 151 1.63 3.45 -9.60
CA ALA A 151 2.83 3.60 -10.42
C ALA A 151 4.11 3.15 -9.68
N HIS A 152 4.18 3.34 -8.36
CA HIS A 152 5.29 2.85 -7.55
C HIS A 152 5.30 1.31 -7.45
N LEU A 153 4.12 0.67 -7.40
CA LEU A 153 4.00 -0.79 -7.47
C LEU A 153 4.44 -1.35 -8.82
N ASP A 154 4.18 -0.64 -9.92
CA ASP A 154 4.62 -1.03 -11.27
C ASP A 154 6.15 -0.96 -11.45
N THR A 155 6.84 -0.13 -10.66
CA THR A 155 8.31 -0.05 -10.64
C THR A 155 9.00 -1.05 -9.70
N ARG A 156 8.26 -1.72 -8.80
CA ARG A 156 8.84 -2.83 -8.02
C ARG A 156 8.88 -4.10 -8.89
N PRO A 157 9.99 -4.85 -8.91
CA PRO A 157 10.04 -6.07 -9.68
C PRO A 157 9.01 -7.08 -9.15
N ARG A 158 8.02 -7.35 -10.02
CA ARG A 158 7.29 -8.61 -10.28
C ARG A 158 6.80 -9.41 -9.08
N CYS A 159 5.47 -9.44 -8.96
CA CYS A 159 4.66 -10.38 -8.19
C CYS A 159 5.00 -10.41 -6.68
N PRO A 160 4.00 -10.38 -5.78
CA PRO A 160 4.29 -10.63 -4.37
C PRO A 160 5.03 -11.97 -4.27
N VAL A 161 6.22 -12.00 -3.66
CA VAL A 161 6.94 -13.26 -3.41
C VAL A 161 6.11 -14.02 -2.39
N HIS A 162 5.29 -14.95 -2.89
CA HIS A 162 4.34 -15.70 -2.09
C HIS A 162 4.38 -17.19 -2.47
N LEU A 163 3.89 -18.00 -1.55
CA LEU A 163 3.81 -19.44 -1.65
C LEU A 163 2.50 -19.87 -1.01
N TYR A 164 1.79 -20.77 -1.69
CA TYR A 164 0.77 -21.63 -1.11
C TYR A 164 1.12 -23.06 -1.50
N VAL A 165 1.21 -23.95 -0.53
CA VAL A 165 1.47 -25.37 -0.78
C VAL A 165 0.66 -26.25 0.16
N GLU A 166 0.21 -27.38 -0.38
CA GLU A 166 -0.53 -28.40 0.34
C GLU A 166 0.37 -29.58 0.70
N SER A 167 0.05 -30.24 1.81
CA SER A 167 0.67 -31.49 2.19
C SER A 167 0.17 -32.66 1.33
N ASP A 168 0.95 -33.74 1.31
CA ASP A 168 0.51 -35.02 0.76
C ASP A 168 -0.48 -35.69 1.71
N VAL A 169 -1.57 -36.22 1.16
CA VAL A 169 -2.64 -36.92 1.90
C VAL A 169 -2.16 -38.27 2.45
N LYS A 170 -1.08 -38.85 1.89
CA LYS A 170 -0.54 -40.17 2.27
C LYS A 170 0.52 -40.11 3.38
N GLN A 171 0.58 -39.03 4.16
CA GLN A 171 1.64 -38.85 5.14
C GLN A 171 1.49 -39.74 6.39
N THR A 172 2.58 -40.39 6.81
CA THR A 172 2.66 -41.19 8.06
C THR A 172 3.76 -40.72 9.02
N GLU A 173 4.56 -39.72 8.62
CA GLU A 173 5.77 -39.28 9.32
C GLU A 173 5.54 -38.11 10.29
N SER A 174 6.50 -37.87 11.18
CA SER A 174 6.53 -36.76 12.14
C SER A 174 6.83 -35.39 11.51
N LYS A 175 7.11 -35.33 10.21
CA LYS A 175 7.24 -34.08 9.44
C LYS A 175 6.24 -34.05 8.30
N LEU A 176 5.64 -32.89 8.04
CA LEU A 176 4.75 -32.71 6.90
C LEU A 176 5.50 -32.95 5.59
N LYS A 177 4.91 -33.77 4.70
CA LYS A 177 5.39 -33.93 3.32
C LYS A 177 4.59 -33.02 2.41
N TRP A 178 5.26 -32.25 1.57
CA TRP A 178 4.66 -31.29 0.66
C TRP A 178 4.50 -31.88 -0.75
N LYS A 179 3.46 -31.45 -1.47
CA LYS A 179 3.35 -31.71 -2.90
C LYS A 179 4.52 -31.05 -3.66
N PRO A 180 5.03 -31.64 -4.76
CA PRO A 180 6.08 -31.01 -5.56
C PRO A 180 5.70 -29.60 -6.00
N LEU A 181 6.63 -28.66 -5.83
CA LEU A 181 6.46 -27.27 -6.22
C LEU A 181 7.82 -26.66 -6.50
N ASP A 182 7.91 -25.91 -7.60
CA ASP A 182 8.96 -24.95 -7.90
C ASP A 182 8.30 -23.74 -8.56
N ASN A 183 8.43 -22.55 -7.96
CA ASN A 183 7.93 -21.30 -8.52
C ASN A 183 9.02 -20.24 -8.73
N GLY A 184 10.30 -20.66 -8.75
CA GLY A 184 11.48 -19.80 -8.84
C GLY A 184 11.86 -19.10 -7.54
N ASN A 185 10.89 -18.77 -6.66
CA ASN A 185 11.16 -18.20 -5.34
C ASN A 185 11.27 -19.26 -4.24
N PHE A 186 10.55 -20.37 -4.41
CA PHE A 186 10.49 -21.49 -3.48
C PHE A 186 10.53 -22.81 -4.23
N VAL A 187 11.21 -23.79 -3.65
CA VAL A 187 11.27 -25.17 -4.17
C VAL A 187 11.14 -26.18 -3.04
N VAL A 188 10.36 -27.24 -3.25
CA VAL A 188 10.26 -28.36 -2.30
C VAL A 188 11.49 -29.26 -2.44
N VAL A 189 12.14 -29.59 -1.31
CA VAL A 189 13.36 -30.41 -1.32
C VAL A 189 13.04 -31.87 -1.71
N GLU A 190 13.56 -32.34 -2.84
CA GLU A 190 13.10 -33.58 -3.50
C GLU A 190 13.23 -34.87 -2.68
N LYS A 191 14.34 -35.06 -1.95
CA LYS A 191 14.67 -36.35 -1.33
C LYS A 191 13.61 -36.84 -0.35
N GLU A 192 13.12 -35.94 0.52
CA GLU A 192 12.15 -36.26 1.57
C GLU A 192 10.83 -35.49 1.43
N ARG A 193 10.81 -34.40 0.65
CA ARG A 193 9.70 -33.45 0.52
C ARG A 193 9.20 -32.89 1.85
N THR A 194 10.03 -32.93 2.90
CA THR A 194 9.67 -32.47 4.25
C THR A 194 10.00 -30.99 4.50
N ALA A 195 10.70 -30.36 3.57
CA ALA A 195 11.16 -29.00 3.68
C ALA A 195 10.99 -28.24 2.37
N ILE A 196 10.82 -26.92 2.49
CA ILE A 196 10.72 -25.97 1.39
C ILE A 196 11.89 -25.02 1.48
N ARG A 197 12.63 -24.88 0.39
CA ARG A 197 13.78 -23.99 0.29
C ARG A 197 13.34 -22.65 -0.30
N ALA A 198 13.71 -21.55 0.36
CA ALA A 198 13.50 -20.19 -0.15
C ALA A 198 14.75 -19.70 -0.89
N HIS A 199 14.59 -19.19 -2.11
CA HIS A 199 15.69 -18.63 -2.92
C HIS A 199 15.88 -17.12 -2.75
N VAL A 200 14.93 -16.46 -2.11
CA VAL A 200 14.93 -15.02 -1.88
C VAL A 200 15.00 -14.76 -0.37
N PRO A 201 15.98 -13.98 0.12
CA PRO A 201 16.03 -13.59 1.52
C PRO A 201 14.99 -12.50 1.83
N GLY A 202 14.54 -12.38 3.07
CA GLY A 202 13.67 -11.28 3.49
C GLY A 202 12.92 -11.53 4.78
N LEU A 203 12.02 -10.60 5.11
CA LEU A 203 11.06 -10.76 6.20
C LEU A 203 9.76 -11.36 5.66
N TYR A 204 9.36 -12.50 6.21
CA TYR A 204 8.20 -13.25 5.75
C TYR A 204 7.13 -13.40 6.83
N ALA A 205 5.86 -13.30 6.44
CA ALA A 205 4.76 -13.88 7.17
C ALA A 205 4.64 -15.36 6.79
N LEU A 206 4.70 -16.24 7.80
CA LEU A 206 4.54 -17.67 7.66
C LEU A 206 3.24 -18.08 8.37
N ALA A 207 2.37 -18.80 7.69
CA ALA A 207 1.14 -19.33 8.26
C ALA A 207 0.96 -20.80 7.87
N VAL A 208 0.82 -21.69 8.84
CA VAL A 208 0.57 -23.11 8.62
C VAL A 208 -0.71 -23.53 9.31
N VAL A 209 -1.50 -24.35 8.64
CA VAL A 209 -2.62 -25.08 9.23
C VAL A 209 -2.38 -26.57 9.05
N VAL A 210 -2.40 -27.29 10.16
CA VAL A 210 -2.18 -28.73 10.22
C VAL A 210 -3.47 -29.42 10.61
N ASN A 211 -3.98 -30.27 9.73
CA ASN A 211 -5.11 -31.14 10.01
C ASN A 211 -4.60 -32.46 10.61
N HIS A 212 -5.01 -32.78 11.83
CA HIS A 212 -4.41 -33.87 12.60
C HIS A 212 -5.40 -34.66 13.45
N GLU A 213 -4.96 -35.85 13.87
CA GLU A 213 -5.59 -36.73 14.85
C GLU A 213 -4.63 -36.96 16.03
N PRO A 214 -5.08 -36.96 17.28
CA PRO A 214 -4.23 -37.29 18.43
C PRO A 214 -3.71 -38.74 18.34
N ARG A 215 -2.39 -38.96 18.50
CA ARG A 215 -1.81 -40.33 18.56
C ARG A 215 -1.84 -40.93 19.96
N ALA A 216 -1.76 -40.09 20.99
CA ALA A 216 -1.68 -40.50 22.38
C ALA A 216 -2.70 -39.74 23.25
N ARG A 217 -2.87 -40.20 24.50
CA ARG A 217 -3.62 -39.46 25.53
C ARG A 217 -2.88 -38.21 26.02
N ASP A 218 -1.57 -38.17 25.81
CA ASP A 218 -0.74 -37.03 26.17
C ASP A 218 -0.75 -36.02 25.02
N GLY A 219 -0.94 -34.74 25.34
CA GLY A 219 -1.10 -33.65 24.39
C GLY A 219 -0.04 -33.65 23.27
N GLY A 220 -0.48 -33.29 22.07
CA GLY A 220 0.36 -33.20 20.88
C GLY A 220 0.95 -31.80 20.67
N ALA A 221 1.74 -31.63 19.61
CA ALA A 221 2.18 -30.30 19.21
C ALA A 221 2.52 -30.21 17.72
N ILE A 222 2.35 -29.02 17.17
CA ILE A 222 2.92 -28.60 15.89
C ILE A 222 4.03 -27.58 16.13
N SER A 223 5.12 -27.66 15.36
CA SER A 223 6.23 -26.71 15.42
C SER A 223 6.67 -26.29 14.02
N LEU A 224 6.73 -24.98 13.80
CA LEU A 224 7.28 -24.40 12.59
C LEU A 224 8.79 -24.18 12.78
N CYS A 225 9.58 -24.62 11.81
CA CYS A 225 11.05 -24.57 11.89
C CYS A 225 11.67 -23.89 10.67
N ILE A 226 12.71 -23.10 10.89
CA ILE A 226 13.61 -22.58 9.86
C ILE A 226 15.00 -23.17 10.10
N ASN A 227 15.59 -23.82 9.10
CA ASN A 227 16.90 -24.48 9.20
C ASN A 227 16.98 -25.47 10.39
N GLY A 228 15.85 -26.09 10.74
CA GLY A 228 15.71 -26.98 11.90
C GLY A 228 15.51 -26.29 13.25
N LEU A 229 15.67 -24.97 13.34
CA LEU A 229 15.38 -24.19 14.55
C LEU A 229 13.88 -23.97 14.67
N LYS A 230 13.28 -24.35 15.81
CA LYS A 230 11.87 -24.11 16.10
C LYS A 230 11.63 -22.62 16.38
N ILE A 231 10.86 -21.97 15.52
CA ILE A 231 10.51 -20.55 15.65
C ILE A 231 9.14 -20.33 16.27
N GLN A 232 8.25 -21.32 16.19
CA GLN A 232 6.93 -21.27 16.81
C GLN A 232 6.43 -22.69 17.13
N ARG A 233 5.62 -22.82 18.18
CA ARG A 233 5.02 -24.09 18.59
C ARG A 233 3.62 -23.86 19.15
N ALA A 234 2.67 -24.73 18.79
CA ALA A 234 1.36 -24.82 19.42
C ALA A 234 1.18 -26.23 20.00
N ALA A 235 0.70 -26.29 21.24
CA ALA A 235 0.26 -27.53 21.84
C ALA A 235 -1.16 -27.85 21.34
N THR A 236 -1.44 -29.12 21.08
CA THR A 236 -2.76 -29.60 20.66
C THR A 236 -3.34 -30.38 21.83
N ASP A 237 -4.38 -29.83 22.45
CA ASP A 237 -5.05 -30.47 23.58
C ASP A 237 -6.00 -31.59 23.12
N VAL A 238 -6.27 -32.56 23.99
CA VAL A 238 -7.19 -33.66 23.75
C VAL A 238 -8.53 -33.33 24.41
N SER A 239 -9.52 -32.90 23.64
CA SER A 239 -10.89 -32.78 24.15
C SER A 239 -11.48 -34.19 24.33
N HIS A 240 -11.64 -34.63 25.58
CA HIS A 240 -12.30 -35.89 25.89
C HIS A 240 -13.83 -35.73 25.81
N PHE A 241 -14.46 -36.48 24.91
CA PHE A 241 -15.90 -36.72 24.94
C PHE A 241 -16.16 -38.12 25.48
N THR A 242 -16.80 -38.21 26.64
CA THR A 242 -17.32 -39.47 27.16
C THR A 242 -18.77 -39.62 26.69
N ALA A 243 -19.10 -40.74 26.05
CA ALA A 243 -20.48 -41.11 25.85
C ALA A 243 -21.15 -41.29 27.23
N GLY A 244 -22.26 -40.60 27.47
CA GLY A 244 -23.07 -40.81 28.66
C GLY A 244 -23.67 -42.22 28.69
N PRO A 245 -24.15 -42.69 29.85
CA PRO A 245 -24.80 -44.00 29.97
C PRO A 245 -25.96 -44.12 28.97
N PHE A 246 -26.04 -45.27 28.29
CA PHE A 246 -27.12 -45.58 27.35
C PHE A 246 -28.45 -45.60 28.10
N ASN A 247 -29.40 -44.77 27.69
CA ASN A 247 -30.77 -44.81 28.21
C ASN A 247 -31.61 -45.75 27.30
N PRO A 248 -31.96 -46.96 27.77
CA PRO A 248 -32.70 -47.93 26.97
C PRO A 248 -34.14 -47.49 26.61
N GLU A 249 -34.68 -46.45 27.25
CA GLU A 249 -36.04 -45.95 26.96
C GLU A 249 -36.11 -45.04 25.73
N ILE A 250 -34.98 -44.45 25.31
CA ILE A 250 -34.96 -43.39 24.25
C ILE A 250 -34.05 -43.78 23.08
N GLY A 251 -33.33 -44.91 23.15
CA GLY A 251 -32.52 -45.45 22.06
C GLY A 251 -31.29 -44.60 21.66
N THR A 252 -30.94 -43.56 22.42
CA THR A 252 -29.83 -42.65 22.10
C THR A 252 -28.94 -42.35 23.31
N ALA A 253 -27.61 -42.33 23.10
CA ALA A 253 -26.63 -41.87 24.08
C ALA A 253 -26.33 -40.37 23.89
N TRP A 254 -26.26 -39.60 24.97
CA TRP A 254 -25.90 -38.18 24.96
C TRP A 254 -24.38 -38.00 25.07
N MET A 255 -23.81 -37.09 24.29
CA MET A 255 -22.39 -36.66 24.40
C MET A 255 -22.28 -35.45 25.33
N TYR A 256 -21.50 -35.55 26.41
CA TYR A 256 -21.14 -34.42 27.26
C TYR A 256 -19.63 -34.21 27.28
N ALA A 257 -19.18 -32.96 27.40
CA ALA A 257 -17.79 -32.62 27.70
C ALA A 257 -17.58 -32.73 29.22
N ALA A 258 -16.73 -33.65 29.68
CA ALA A 258 -16.46 -33.84 31.10
C ALA A 258 -15.20 -33.05 31.54
N PRO A 259 -15.22 -32.32 32.68
CA PRO A 259 -14.02 -31.77 33.27
C PRO A 259 -13.13 -32.88 33.87
N LEU A 260 -11.81 -32.72 33.75
CA LEU A 260 -10.74 -33.71 33.99
C LEU A 260 -10.69 -34.38 35.39
N ASN A 261 -11.47 -33.96 36.37
CA ASN A 261 -11.24 -34.36 37.77
C ASN A 261 -11.93 -35.66 38.23
N ASN A 262 -12.74 -36.35 37.41
CA ASN A 262 -13.55 -37.48 37.89
C ASN A 262 -13.63 -38.70 36.95
N ILE A 263 -12.51 -39.16 36.38
CA ILE A 263 -12.53 -40.38 35.53
C ILE A 263 -12.01 -41.59 36.31
N ARG A 264 -12.93 -42.40 36.85
CA ARG A 264 -12.64 -43.82 37.15
C ARG A 264 -12.49 -44.58 35.84
N ARG A 265 -11.44 -45.41 35.78
CA ARG A 265 -11.09 -46.29 34.66
C ARG A 265 -12.29 -47.10 34.17
N VAL A 266 -12.83 -46.76 33.01
CA VAL A 266 -13.59 -47.70 32.16
C VAL A 266 -13.08 -47.53 30.74
N GLY A 267 -12.58 -48.63 30.17
CA GLY A 267 -12.05 -48.67 28.82
C GLY A 267 -13.17 -48.68 27.80
N THR A 268 -13.44 -47.53 27.18
CA THR A 268 -14.26 -47.45 25.97
C THR A 268 -13.54 -46.56 24.95
N ALA A 269 -13.57 -47.01 23.69
CA ALA A 269 -12.84 -46.42 22.58
C ALA A 269 -13.28 -44.96 22.36
N ALA A 270 -12.40 -44.01 22.66
CA ALA A 270 -12.60 -42.62 22.31
C ALA A 270 -12.63 -42.51 20.77
N ALA A 271 -13.76 -42.05 20.21
CA ALA A 271 -13.85 -41.72 18.80
C ALA A 271 -12.78 -40.68 18.47
N ARG A 272 -11.88 -41.00 17.53
CA ARG A 272 -10.82 -40.09 17.08
C ARG A 272 -11.47 -38.98 16.25
N CYS A 273 -11.78 -37.85 16.85
CA CYS A 273 -12.19 -36.65 16.11
C CYS A 273 -10.95 -36.02 15.46
N HIS A 274 -11.04 -35.72 14.17
CA HIS A 274 -10.04 -34.92 13.46
C HIS A 274 -10.14 -33.47 13.93
N THR A 275 -9.01 -32.81 14.13
CA THR A 275 -8.94 -31.40 14.54
C THR A 275 -7.91 -30.66 13.69
N SER A 276 -7.87 -29.33 13.80
CA SER A 276 -6.88 -28.50 13.12
C SER A 276 -6.14 -27.62 14.12
N ALA A 277 -4.86 -27.39 13.87
CA ALA A 277 -4.02 -26.47 14.61
C ALA A 277 -3.33 -25.51 13.65
N SER A 278 -3.24 -24.24 14.02
CA SER A 278 -2.65 -23.20 13.18
C SER A 278 -1.51 -22.48 13.91
N LEU A 279 -0.52 -22.06 13.13
CA LEU A 279 0.58 -21.22 13.57
C LEU A 279 0.75 -20.09 12.58
N MET A 280 0.98 -18.88 13.08
CA MET A 280 1.34 -17.72 12.27
C MET A 280 2.42 -16.91 12.96
N CYS A 281 3.48 -16.57 12.23
CA CYS A 281 4.55 -15.70 12.74
C CYS A 281 5.23 -14.89 11.62
N LEU A 282 5.99 -13.88 12.06
CA LEU A 282 6.94 -13.18 11.21
C LEU A 282 8.33 -13.73 11.46
N ALA A 283 9.06 -14.04 10.40
CA ALA A 283 10.43 -14.53 10.52
C ALA A 283 11.32 -13.99 9.40
N ARG A 284 12.57 -13.69 9.74
CA ARG A 284 13.60 -13.40 8.75
C ARG A 284 14.09 -14.73 8.17
N VAL A 285 14.02 -14.86 6.85
CA VAL A 285 14.42 -16.05 6.10
C VAL A 285 15.61 -15.67 5.25
N GLU A 286 16.71 -16.41 5.38
CA GLU A 286 17.90 -16.21 4.56
C GLU A 286 17.81 -16.95 3.23
N LYS A 287 18.69 -16.60 2.30
CA LYS A 287 18.78 -17.31 1.03
C LYS A 287 19.14 -18.78 1.26
N GLU A 288 18.46 -19.68 0.57
CA GLU A 288 18.55 -21.14 0.71
C GLU A 288 18.07 -21.71 2.06
N ALA A 289 17.44 -20.89 2.92
CA ALA A 289 16.90 -21.38 4.17
C ALA A 289 15.74 -22.37 3.94
N GLN A 290 15.63 -23.35 4.83
CA GLN A 290 14.66 -24.44 4.74
C GLN A 290 13.55 -24.29 5.78
N ILE A 291 12.31 -24.20 5.32
CA ILE A 291 11.11 -24.14 6.14
C ILE A 291 10.54 -25.56 6.26
N SER A 292 10.27 -26.02 7.48
CA SER A 292 9.68 -27.33 7.74
C SER A 292 8.69 -27.29 8.91
N VAL A 293 7.78 -28.27 8.95
CA VAL A 293 6.75 -28.38 9.98
C VAL A 293 6.88 -29.75 10.65
N ILE A 294 7.06 -29.73 11.97
CA ILE A 294 7.21 -30.93 12.80
C ILE A 294 5.93 -31.16 13.60
N CYS A 295 5.45 -32.39 13.56
CA CYS A 295 4.29 -32.92 14.26
C CYS A 295 4.76 -33.90 15.35
N THR A 296 4.50 -33.58 16.61
CA THR A 296 4.82 -34.43 17.76
C THR A 296 3.54 -34.98 18.37
N ASN A 297 3.47 -36.29 18.60
CA ASN A 297 2.32 -36.99 19.21
C ASN A 297 0.96 -36.78 18.52
N ILE A 298 0.98 -36.37 17.25
CA ILE A 298 -0.20 -36.26 16.37
C ILE A 298 0.06 -37.02 15.07
N ALA A 299 -1.00 -37.52 14.46
CA ALA A 299 -0.99 -38.12 13.12
C ALA A 299 -1.66 -37.14 12.15
N PRO A 300 -1.25 -37.09 10.87
CA PRO A 300 -2.03 -36.43 9.84
C PRO A 300 -3.45 -37.01 9.77
N ALA A 301 -4.47 -36.14 9.66
CA ALA A 301 -5.86 -36.59 9.54
C ALA A 301 -6.09 -37.22 8.17
N LYS A 302 -6.62 -38.44 8.14
CA LYS A 302 -6.77 -39.19 6.89
C LYS A 302 -7.77 -38.49 5.97
N GLY A 303 -7.35 -38.19 4.73
CA GLY A 303 -8.21 -37.54 3.73
C GLY A 303 -8.23 -36.01 3.78
N PHE A 304 -7.51 -35.38 4.72
CA PHE A 304 -7.39 -33.92 4.83
C PHE A 304 -5.97 -33.47 4.49
N VAL A 305 -5.85 -32.36 3.74
CA VAL A 305 -4.57 -31.73 3.44
C VAL A 305 -4.25 -30.65 4.48
N SER A 306 -3.00 -30.56 4.90
CA SER A 306 -2.46 -29.40 5.63
C SER A 306 -1.92 -28.39 4.62
N HIS A 307 -1.85 -27.11 4.98
CA HIS A 307 -1.36 -26.07 4.07
C HIS A 307 -0.38 -25.12 4.74
N LEU A 308 0.55 -24.59 3.95
CA LEU A 308 1.51 -23.57 4.33
C LEU A 308 1.42 -22.41 3.34
N THR A 309 1.24 -21.22 3.90
CA THR A 309 1.24 -19.94 3.18
C THR A 309 2.45 -19.13 3.63
N VAL A 310 3.19 -18.59 2.68
CA VAL A 310 4.34 -17.72 2.94
C VAL A 310 4.22 -16.46 2.09
N VAL A 311 4.41 -15.28 2.67
CA VAL A 311 4.36 -13.99 1.97
C VAL A 311 5.54 -13.13 2.40
N ARG A 312 6.34 -12.66 1.44
CA ARG A 312 7.43 -11.69 1.70
C ARG A 312 6.83 -10.32 1.95
N ILE A 313 7.11 -9.76 3.13
CA ILE A 313 6.64 -8.43 3.54
C ILE A 313 7.67 -7.38 3.11
N MET A 314 8.94 -7.69 3.31
CA MET A 314 10.07 -6.80 3.07
C MET A 314 11.31 -7.58 2.63
N GLU A 315 12.23 -6.89 1.97
CA GLU A 315 13.56 -7.40 1.63
C GLU A 315 14.50 -7.50 2.83
#